data_AF-A0A1Q5XY98-F1
#
_entry.id   AF-A0A1Q5XY98-F1
#
_cell.length_a   1.000
_cell.length_b   1.000
_cell.length_c   1.000
_cell.angle_alpha   90.00
_cell.angle_beta   90.00
_cell.angle_gamma   90.00
#
_symmetry.space_group_name_H-M   'P 1'
#
loop_
_entity.id
_entity.type
_entity.pdbx_description
1 polymer ?
#
loop_
_entity_poly.entity_id
_entity_poly.type
_entity_poly.pdbx_seq_one_letter_code
_entity_poly.pdbx_strand_id
1 'polypeptide(L)'
;MKPDYINLSFADCMGINLRAEVERQLSEDLKCYGIIQDEYKFDWSECCIEGHRTKYLDGAVENFSSIMVFNSNDELFADGWMEFIYEDDVFIAYWEFLDKYEKDQEIRLKNECGIPLQIYEQIPEQFKEKYKEHIL
;
A
#
# COMPACT_ATOMS: atom_id res chain seq x y z
N MET A 1 -6.51 15.73 -11.06
CA MET A 1 -7.61 15.15 -10.26
C MET A 1 -7.69 15.89 -8.93
N LYS A 2 -8.86 16.02 -8.30
CA LYS A 2 -8.95 16.61 -6.95
C LYS A 2 -9.09 15.47 -5.93
N PRO A 3 -8.26 15.40 -4.88
CA PRO A 3 -8.34 14.34 -3.88
C PRO A 3 -9.54 14.48 -2.94
N ASP A 4 -10.00 13.36 -2.37
CA ASP A 4 -10.99 13.26 -1.30
C ASP A 4 -10.43 12.50 -0.09
N TYR A 5 -9.83 13.25 0.84
CA TYR A 5 -9.23 12.69 2.07
C TYR A 5 -10.23 12.32 3.16
N ILE A 6 -11.53 12.52 2.94
CA ILE A 6 -12.57 12.28 3.96
C ILE A 6 -13.34 11.00 3.64
N ASN A 7 -13.69 10.79 2.37
CA ASN A 7 -14.37 9.58 1.95
C ASN A 7 -13.38 8.41 1.93
N LEU A 8 -13.61 7.40 2.77
CA LEU A 8 -12.74 6.23 2.86
C LEU A 8 -13.23 5.06 2.00
N SER A 9 -14.41 5.15 1.36
CA SER A 9 -14.99 4.01 0.64
C SER A 9 -14.93 2.73 1.49
N PHE A 10 -14.41 1.63 0.94
CA PHE A 10 -14.22 0.36 1.63
C PHE A 10 -13.08 0.35 2.65
N ALA A 11 -12.18 1.34 2.63
CA ALA A 11 -11.15 1.50 3.64
C ALA A 11 -11.70 2.00 4.99
N ASP A 12 -13.01 2.28 5.11
CA ASP A 12 -13.68 2.61 6.36
C ASP A 12 -13.62 1.48 7.41
N CYS A 13 -13.28 0.26 6.98
CA CYS A 13 -13.06 -0.86 7.88
C CYS A 13 -11.76 -0.74 8.68
N MET A 14 -10.82 0.10 8.23
CA MET A 14 -9.60 0.40 8.97
C MET A 14 -9.87 1.40 10.07
N GLY A 15 -9.56 1.00 11.31
CA GLY A 15 -9.45 1.94 12.43
C GLY A 15 -8.36 2.98 12.17
N ILE A 16 -8.36 4.07 12.96
CA ILE A 16 -7.44 5.19 12.73
C ILE A 16 -5.97 4.77 12.91
N ASN A 17 -5.69 3.88 13.87
CA ASN A 17 -4.33 3.41 14.12
C ASN A 17 -3.89 2.43 13.02
N LEU A 18 -4.79 1.54 12.59
CA LEU A 18 -4.53 0.63 11.48
C LEU A 18 -4.25 1.37 10.19
N ARG A 19 -5.09 2.35 9.81
CA ARG A 19 -4.88 3.13 8.58
C ARG A 19 -3.58 3.91 8.63
N ALA A 20 -3.26 4.55 9.75
CA ALA A 20 -2.00 5.27 9.91
C ALA A 20 -0.78 4.34 9.76
N GLU A 21 -0.87 3.10 10.26
CA GLU A 21 0.21 2.12 10.11
C GLU A 21 0.34 1.63 8.66
N VAL A 22 -0.77 1.38 7.96
CA VAL A 22 -0.77 1.04 6.53
C VAL A 22 -0.13 2.17 5.71
N GLU A 23 -0.60 3.41 5.88
CA GLU A 23 -0.08 4.57 5.14
C GLU A 23 1.42 4.77 5.42
N ARG A 24 1.86 4.58 6.67
CA ARG A 24 3.28 4.65 7.04
C ARG A 24 4.10 3.61 6.27
N GLN A 25 3.67 2.35 6.27
CA GLN A 25 4.39 1.28 5.60
C GLN A 25 4.41 1.45 4.07
N LEU A 26 3.27 1.78 3.46
CA LEU A 26 3.19 2.05 2.03
C LEU A 26 4.06 3.25 1.63
N SER A 27 4.15 4.29 2.47
CA SER A 27 5.04 5.44 2.24
C SER A 27 6.51 5.05 2.28
N GLU A 28 6.91 4.14 3.19
CA GLU A 28 8.29 3.63 3.21
C GLU A 28 8.60 2.78 1.97
N ASP A 29 7.65 1.93 1.55
CA ASP A 29 7.84 1.10 0.35
C ASP A 29 7.94 1.96 -0.93
N LEU A 30 7.16 3.05 -1.05
CA LEU A 30 7.29 4.02 -2.17
C LEU A 30 8.72 4.54 -2.36
N LYS A 31 9.48 4.71 -1.26
CA LYS A 31 10.88 5.19 -1.32
C LYS A 31 11.80 4.16 -1.98
N CYS A 32 11.51 2.87 -1.84
CA CYS A 32 12.25 1.80 -2.52
C CYS A 32 12.08 1.87 -4.04
N TYR A 33 11.00 2.47 -4.53
CA TYR A 33 10.76 2.75 -5.95
C TYR A 33 11.25 4.13 -6.41
N GLY A 34 11.97 4.87 -5.57
CA GLY A 34 12.48 6.20 -5.88
C GLY A 34 11.41 7.31 -5.87
N ILE A 35 10.22 7.04 -5.35
CA ILE A 35 9.19 8.06 -5.12
C ILE A 35 9.44 8.69 -3.76
N ILE A 36 10.20 9.78 -3.77
CA ILE A 36 10.60 10.53 -2.57
C ILE A 36 9.83 11.85 -2.55
N GLN A 37 8.99 12.03 -1.54
CA GLN A 37 8.20 13.25 -1.31
C GLN A 37 8.36 13.72 0.13
N ASP A 38 8.14 15.01 0.36
CA ASP A 38 8.11 15.57 1.72
C ASP A 38 6.88 15.08 2.51
N GLU A 39 5.77 14.85 1.79
CA GLU A 39 4.51 14.38 2.36
C GLU A 39 3.80 13.44 1.37
N TYR A 40 3.19 12.40 1.91
CA TYR A 40 2.39 11.42 1.17
C TYR A 40 0.95 11.51 1.69
N LYS A 41 0.01 11.94 0.85
CA LYS A 41 -1.40 12.07 1.20
C LYS A 41 -2.19 11.00 0.47
N PHE A 42 -2.71 10.04 1.22
CA PHE A 42 -3.47 8.92 0.68
C PHE A 42 -4.93 9.30 0.49
N ASP A 43 -5.44 8.99 -0.69
CA ASP A 43 -6.84 9.07 -1.03
C ASP A 43 -7.36 7.65 -1.25
N TRP A 44 -8.33 7.29 -0.41
CA TRP A 44 -8.97 5.99 -0.36
C TRP A 44 -10.39 6.02 -0.95
N SER A 45 -10.84 7.15 -1.49
CA SER A 45 -12.26 7.36 -1.84
C SER A 45 -12.75 6.46 -2.97
N GLU A 46 -11.83 5.97 -3.79
CA GLU A 46 -12.09 5.08 -4.92
C GLU A 46 -11.51 3.67 -4.71
N CYS A 47 -11.03 3.35 -3.50
CA CYS A 47 -10.44 2.05 -3.27
C CYS A 47 -11.46 0.92 -3.45
N CYS A 48 -11.00 -0.26 -3.87
CA CYS A 48 -11.82 -1.46 -4.06
C CYS A 48 -11.26 -2.64 -3.23
N ILE A 49 -12.14 -3.52 -2.73
CA ILE A 49 -11.75 -4.74 -2.02
C ILE A 49 -11.45 -5.85 -3.01
N GLU A 50 -10.33 -6.54 -2.82
CA GLU A 50 -9.89 -7.62 -3.69
C GLU A 50 -9.98 -9.03 -3.01
N GLY A 51 -10.40 -9.09 -1.75
CA GLY A 51 -10.91 -10.30 -1.08
C GLY A 51 -10.03 -10.94 0.00
N HIS A 52 -9.03 -10.23 0.53
CA HIS A 52 -8.16 -10.71 1.62
C HIS A 52 -8.37 -9.92 2.93
N ARG A 53 -9.30 -10.38 3.79
CA ARG A 53 -9.62 -9.67 5.04
C ARG A 53 -8.96 -10.23 6.29
N THR A 54 -8.42 -9.34 7.13
CA THR A 54 -7.90 -9.69 8.46
C THR A 54 -8.23 -8.61 9.51
N LYS A 55 -8.40 -8.99 10.78
CA LYS A 55 -8.50 -8.04 11.90
C LYS A 55 -7.12 -7.72 12.43
N TYR A 56 -6.80 -6.44 12.57
CA TYR A 56 -5.53 -5.98 13.13
C TYR A 56 -5.71 -4.62 13.82
N LEU A 57 -4.97 -4.37 14.90
CA LEU A 57 -5.08 -3.18 15.74
C LEU A 57 -6.54 -2.84 16.10
N ASP A 58 -7.01 -1.65 15.71
CA ASP A 58 -8.32 -1.08 16.03
C ASP A 58 -9.36 -1.26 14.91
N GLY A 59 -9.12 -2.15 13.95
CA GLY A 59 -10.07 -2.41 12.86
C GLY A 59 -9.80 -3.70 12.07
N ALA A 60 -10.09 -3.63 10.78
CA ALA A 60 -9.79 -4.68 9.81
C ALA A 60 -9.14 -4.08 8.56
N VAL A 61 -8.33 -4.88 7.89
CA VAL A 61 -7.65 -4.56 6.63
C VAL A 61 -8.13 -5.53 5.55
N GLU A 62 -8.27 -5.03 4.34
CA GLU A 62 -8.42 -5.79 3.09
C GLU A 62 -7.19 -5.49 2.20
N ASN A 63 -7.00 -6.27 1.15
CA ASN A 63 -6.17 -5.82 0.04
C ASN A 63 -6.99 -4.83 -0.81
N PHE A 64 -6.44 -3.62 -0.97
CA PHE A 64 -7.13 -2.51 -1.59
C PHE A 64 -6.46 -2.13 -2.91
N SER A 65 -7.22 -2.11 -3.99
CA SER A 65 -6.80 -1.53 -5.27
C SER A 65 -7.27 -0.08 -5.41
N SER A 66 -6.75 0.64 -6.40
CA SER A 66 -7.12 2.03 -6.71
C SER A 66 -6.85 3.01 -5.56
N ILE A 67 -5.78 2.78 -4.81
CA ILE A 67 -5.29 3.73 -3.80
C ILE A 67 -4.50 4.81 -4.52
N MET A 68 -4.85 6.07 -4.30
CA MET A 68 -4.16 7.21 -4.92
C MET A 68 -3.31 7.95 -3.90
N VAL A 69 -2.15 8.45 -4.34
CA VAL A 69 -1.19 9.14 -3.48
C VAL A 69 -0.82 10.50 -4.08
N PHE A 70 -1.00 11.53 -3.26
CA PHE A 70 -0.83 12.93 -3.62
C PHE A 70 0.28 13.57 -2.80
N ASN A 71 0.94 14.58 -3.37
CA ASN A 71 1.95 15.36 -2.65
C ASN A 71 1.29 16.49 -1.83
N SER A 72 2.11 17.30 -1.17
CA SER A 72 1.67 18.44 -0.37
C SER A 72 0.91 19.53 -1.16
N ASN A 73 1.03 19.53 -2.49
CA ASN A 73 0.31 20.44 -3.39
C ASN A 73 -0.98 19.82 -3.97
N ASP A 74 -1.43 18.67 -3.47
CA ASP A 74 -2.56 17.89 -3.99
C ASP A 74 -2.36 17.45 -5.46
N GLU A 75 -1.12 17.23 -5.88
CA GLU A 75 -0.79 16.66 -7.18
C GLU A 75 -0.64 15.14 -7.06
N LEU A 76 -1.39 14.39 -7.87
CA LEU A 76 -1.29 12.93 -7.96
C LEU A 76 0.08 12.55 -8.50
N PHE A 77 0.81 11.69 -7.80
CA PHE A 77 2.10 11.18 -8.29
C PHE A 77 2.21 9.66 -8.28
N ALA A 78 1.30 8.95 -7.62
CA ALA A 78 1.25 7.49 -7.67
C ALA A 78 -0.17 6.97 -7.45
N ASP A 79 -0.47 5.81 -8.00
CA ASP A 79 -1.61 4.99 -7.61
C ASP A 79 -1.25 3.51 -7.64
N GLY A 80 -2.04 2.67 -6.99
CA GLY A 80 -1.75 1.26 -6.99
C GLY A 80 -2.70 0.37 -6.20
N TRP A 81 -2.25 -0.87 -6.08
CA TRP A 81 -2.87 -1.92 -5.28
C TRP A 81 -1.95 -2.24 -4.11
N MET A 82 -2.49 -2.27 -2.90
CA MET A 82 -1.80 -2.81 -1.72
C MET A 82 -2.14 -4.29 -1.45
N GLU A 83 -1.14 -5.05 -1.04
CA GLU A 83 -1.33 -6.37 -0.43
C GLU A 83 -0.67 -6.36 0.97
N PHE A 84 -0.94 -7.38 1.77
CA PHE A 84 -0.32 -7.47 3.09
C PHE A 84 0.03 -8.90 3.51
N ILE A 85 1.03 -8.99 4.37
CA ILE A 85 1.43 -10.19 5.10
C ILE A 85 0.92 -10.03 6.53
N TYR A 86 0.25 -11.07 7.03
CA TYR A 86 -0.17 -11.14 8.41
C TYR A 86 0.12 -12.52 9.00
N GLU A 87 1.04 -12.58 9.96
CA GLU A 87 1.47 -13.81 10.65
C GLU A 87 1.65 -13.53 12.14
N ASP A 88 0.81 -14.13 12.99
CA ASP A 88 0.74 -13.83 14.42
C ASP A 88 0.60 -12.31 14.69
N ASP A 89 1.66 -11.66 15.18
CA ASP A 89 1.72 -10.22 15.45
C ASP A 89 2.51 -9.43 14.39
N VAL A 90 2.92 -10.08 13.30
CA VAL A 90 3.65 -9.46 12.19
C VAL A 90 2.64 -8.98 11.16
N PHE A 91 2.67 -7.68 10.87
CA PHE A 91 1.86 -7.06 9.82
C PHE A 91 2.75 -6.23 8.89
N ILE A 92 2.77 -6.59 7.60
CA ILE A 92 3.53 -5.88 6.57
C ILE A 92 2.60 -5.55 5.40
N ALA A 93 2.30 -4.28 5.17
CA ALA A 93 1.58 -3.77 4.01
C ALA A 93 2.59 -3.28 2.96
N TYR A 94 2.33 -3.59 1.69
CA TYR A 94 3.22 -3.26 0.58
C TYR A 94 2.45 -3.07 -0.72
N TRP A 95 3.09 -2.47 -1.73
CA TRP A 95 2.47 -2.33 -3.05
C TRP A 95 2.57 -3.64 -3.84
N GLU A 96 1.43 -4.20 -4.24
CA GLU A 96 1.33 -5.33 -5.16
C GLU A 96 1.40 -4.85 -6.63
N PHE A 97 0.81 -3.70 -6.91
CA PHE A 97 0.98 -2.97 -8.17
C PHE A 97 1.16 -1.50 -7.88
N LEU A 98 2.01 -0.83 -8.65
CA LEU A 98 2.35 0.57 -8.44
C LEU A 98 2.68 1.26 -9.76
N ASP A 99 1.94 2.33 -10.02
CA ASP A 99 2.16 3.24 -11.13
C ASP A 99 2.55 4.63 -10.58
N LYS A 100 3.40 5.34 -11.33
CA LYS A 100 3.85 6.69 -11.03
C LYS A 100 3.40 7.64 -12.13
N TYR A 101 3.00 8.84 -11.74
CA TYR A 101 2.67 9.92 -12.66
C TYR A 101 3.75 11.00 -12.62
N GLU A 102 4.32 11.31 -13.78
CA GLU A 102 5.28 12.42 -13.95
C GLU A 102 5.06 13.09 -15.31
N LYS A 103 4.84 14.42 -15.33
CA LYS A 103 4.74 15.23 -16.56
C LYS A 103 3.78 14.62 -17.59
N ASP A 104 2.58 14.28 -17.15
CA ASP A 104 1.51 13.64 -17.95
C ASP A 104 1.84 12.23 -18.49
N GLN A 105 2.88 11.57 -17.96
CA GLN A 105 3.22 10.18 -18.26
C GLN A 105 2.94 9.28 -17.08
N GLU A 106 2.32 8.13 -17.37
CA GLU A 106 2.20 6.98 -16.47
C GLU A 106 3.43 6.10 -16.65
N ILE A 107 4.10 5.77 -15.55
CA ILE A 107 5.28 4.91 -15.49
C ILE A 107 4.95 3.76 -14.54
N ARG A 108 4.91 2.54 -15.07
CA ARG A 108 4.68 1.34 -14.25
C ARG A 108 5.94 0.98 -13.48
N LEU A 109 5.88 1.06 -12.15
CA LEU A 109 7.01 0.79 -11.27
C LEU A 109 6.99 -0.64 -10.72
N LYS A 110 5.80 -1.19 -10.46
CA LYS A 110 5.59 -2.59 -10.12
C LYS A 110 4.37 -3.12 -10.85
N ASN A 111 4.58 -4.01 -11.81
CA ASN A 111 3.54 -4.58 -12.68
C ASN A 111 3.50 -6.11 -12.67
N GLU A 112 4.31 -6.75 -11.83
CA GLU A 112 4.33 -8.20 -11.64
C GLU A 112 3.77 -8.53 -10.25
N CYS A 113 2.98 -9.61 -10.19
CA CYS A 113 2.39 -10.11 -8.96
C CYS A 113 3.46 -10.82 -8.12
N GLY A 114 3.52 -10.52 -6.82
CA GLY A 114 4.47 -11.11 -5.88
C GLY A 114 5.10 -10.10 -4.93
N ILE A 115 5.83 -10.63 -3.94
CA ILE A 115 6.46 -9.92 -2.84
C ILE A 115 7.80 -9.35 -3.32
N PRO A 116 7.98 -8.02 -3.34
CA PRO A 116 9.27 -7.43 -3.62
C PRO A 116 10.35 -7.90 -2.64
N LEU A 117 11.59 -8.05 -3.11
CA LEU A 117 12.71 -8.48 -2.27
C LEU A 117 12.84 -7.65 -0.97
N GLN A 118 12.67 -6.32 -1.04
CA GLN A 118 12.76 -5.45 0.14
C GLN A 118 11.65 -5.72 1.18
N ILE A 119 10.51 -6.25 0.75
CA ILE A 119 9.42 -6.65 1.64
C ILE A 119 9.70 -8.03 2.21
N TYR A 120 10.18 -8.96 1.37
CA TYR A 120 10.55 -10.32 1.81
C TYR A 120 11.63 -10.30 2.90
N GLU A 121 12.60 -9.39 2.80
CA GLU A 121 13.65 -9.22 3.80
C GLU A 121 13.12 -8.77 5.18
N GLN A 122 11.96 -8.13 5.25
CA GLN A 122 11.31 -7.69 6.49
C GLN A 122 10.55 -8.83 7.20
N ILE A 123 10.21 -9.90 6.47
CA ILE A 123 9.50 -11.04 7.03
C ILE A 123 10.42 -11.76 8.03
N PRO A 124 9.97 -12.06 9.27
CA PRO A 124 10.76 -12.85 10.21
C PRO A 124 11.12 -14.23 9.66
N GLU A 125 12.33 -14.71 9.97
CA GLU A 125 12.90 -15.93 9.38
C GLU A 125 11.98 -17.16 9.52
N GLN A 126 11.27 -17.26 10.65
CA GLN A 126 10.31 -18.35 10.93
C GLN A 126 9.12 -18.40 9.96
N PHE A 127 8.79 -17.30 9.28
CA PHE A 127 7.69 -17.20 8.32
C PHE A 127 8.16 -17.16 6.86
N LYS A 128 9.44 -16.87 6.59
CA LYS A 128 9.97 -16.67 5.23
C LYS A 128 9.71 -17.84 4.28
N GLU A 129 9.85 -19.08 4.74
CA GLU A 129 9.67 -20.25 3.86
C GLU A 129 8.24 -20.33 3.28
N LYS A 130 7.23 -19.80 3.98
CA LYS A 130 5.84 -19.71 3.47
C LYS A 130 5.71 -18.81 2.24
N TYR A 131 6.59 -17.81 2.13
CA TYR A 131 6.49 -16.72 1.14
C TYR A 131 7.52 -16.81 0.02
N LYS A 132 8.41 -17.79 0.09
CA LYS A 132 9.57 -17.91 -0.81
C LYS A 132 9.22 -18.12 -2.28
N GLU A 133 8.11 -18.80 -2.56
CA GLU A 133 7.62 -19.00 -3.94
C GLU A 133 6.93 -17.76 -4.52
N HIS A 134 6.72 -16.73 -3.70
CA HIS A 134 6.03 -15.50 -4.08
C HIS A 134 7.00 -14.31 -4.29
N ILE A 135 8.31 -14.50 -4.18
CA ILE A 135 9.30 -13.41 -4.32
C ILE A 135 9.42 -12.98 -5.78
N LEU A 136 9.51 -11.66 -5.99
CA LEU A 136 9.90 -11.01 -7.25
C LEU A 136 11.41 -10.73 -7.32
#